data_AF-A0A7Y2BNE6-F1
#
_entry.id   AF-A0A7Y2BNE6-F1
#
_cell.length_a   1.000
_cell.length_b   1.000
_cell.length_c   1.000
_cell.angle_alpha   90.00
_cell.angle_beta   90.00
_cell.angle_gamma   90.00
#
_symmetry.space_group_name_H-M   'P 1'
#
loop_
_entity.id
_entity.type
_entity.pdbx_description
1 polymer ?
#
loop_
_entity_poly.entity_id
_entity_poly.type
_entity_poly.pdbx_seq_one_letter_code
_entity_poly.pdbx_strand_id
1 'polypeptide(L)'
;MLRRAQVLEFFAGLPTCFVGKEACGSAHYWARELQALGHEVRLIPPQCVQPFVKTNKYDAADAEAISKASAVVMNETHLMNAICYVSINPVRAGLVSRAQDWPWSGVRAHLASFDDRLTSVQPVLYGTGDFAAILDQPRAAASHEPMRRAEVTGGPVGDCEYLDQLEARLGRQLQPQRRGRKQMSPDVD
;
A
#
# COMPACT_ATOMS: atom_id res chain seq x y z
N MET A 1 6.18 -16.73 16.70
CA MET A 1 6.69 -16.15 15.45
C MET A 1 6.89 -17.27 14.44
N LEU A 2 6.41 -17.09 13.21
CA LEU A 2 6.55 -18.10 12.14
C LEU A 2 7.95 -18.00 11.50
N ARG A 3 8.57 -19.13 11.19
CA ARG A 3 9.81 -19.15 10.39
C ARG A 3 9.47 -18.95 8.91
N ARG A 4 10.41 -18.42 8.14
CA ARG A 4 10.25 -18.17 6.69
C ARG A 4 9.69 -19.39 5.93
N ALA A 5 10.21 -20.59 6.23
CA ALA A 5 9.80 -21.83 5.58
C ALA A 5 8.36 -22.26 5.92
N GLN A 6 7.80 -21.79 7.03
CA GLN A 6 6.47 -22.16 7.53
C GLN A 6 5.36 -21.23 7.04
N VAL A 7 5.71 -20.09 6.42
CA VAL A 7 4.74 -19.07 6.04
C VAL A 7 3.74 -19.61 5.02
N LEU A 8 4.20 -20.29 3.97
CA LEU A 8 3.31 -20.79 2.92
C LEU A 8 2.37 -21.89 3.44
N GLU A 9 2.88 -22.81 4.25
CA GLU A 9 2.08 -23.86 4.88
C GLU A 9 1.00 -23.27 5.80
N PHE A 10 1.35 -22.25 6.57
CA PHE A 10 0.40 -21.55 7.42
C PHE A 10 -0.73 -20.89 6.61
N PHE A 11 -0.40 -20.14 5.56
CA PHE A 11 -1.40 -19.46 4.73
C PHE A 11 -2.26 -20.44 3.89
N ALA A 12 -1.69 -21.56 3.45
CA ALA A 12 -2.44 -22.61 2.75
C ALA A 12 -3.55 -23.25 3.61
N GLY A 13 -3.42 -23.20 4.93
CA GLY A 13 -4.45 -23.67 5.87
C GLY A 13 -5.54 -22.64 6.19
N LEU A 14 -5.43 -21.41 5.70
CA LEU A 14 -6.40 -20.34 5.97
C LEU A 14 -7.43 -20.22 4.83
N PRO A 15 -8.66 -19.77 5.14
CA PRO A 15 -9.57 -19.33 4.10
C PRO A 15 -8.95 -18.13 3.34
N THR A 16 -9.29 -18.01 2.06
CA THR A 16 -8.94 -16.84 1.25
C THR A 16 -9.26 -15.55 2.02
N CYS A 17 -8.27 -14.67 2.11
CA CYS A 17 -8.35 -13.46 2.93
C CYS A 17 -7.52 -12.35 2.32
N PHE A 18 -7.74 -11.13 2.84
CA PHE A 18 -6.94 -9.97 2.52
C PHE A 18 -5.66 -9.93 3.39
N VAL A 19 -4.51 -9.72 2.76
CA VAL A 19 -3.20 -9.65 3.41
C VAL A 19 -2.56 -8.29 3.13
N GLY A 20 -2.52 -7.44 4.15
CA GLY A 20 -1.70 -6.24 4.16
C GLY A 20 -0.25 -6.59 4.47
N LYS A 21 0.69 -6.16 3.63
CA LYS A 21 2.13 -6.40 3.86
C LYS A 21 2.92 -5.14 3.57
N GLU A 22 3.84 -4.77 4.47
CA GLU A 22 4.81 -3.72 4.18
C GLU A 22 5.68 -4.09 2.97
N ALA A 23 5.85 -3.10 2.10
CA ALA A 23 6.76 -3.09 0.98
C ALA A 23 8.21 -3.15 1.47
N CYS A 24 8.87 -4.28 1.20
CA CYS A 24 10.28 -4.51 1.48
C CYS A 24 10.90 -5.32 0.32
N GLY A 25 12.22 -5.51 0.32
CA GLY A 25 12.95 -6.10 -0.81
C GLY A 25 12.50 -7.49 -1.28
N SER A 26 11.79 -8.26 -0.44
CA SER A 26 11.18 -9.54 -0.81
C SER A 26 9.66 -9.51 -0.83
N ALA A 27 9.03 -8.34 -0.76
CA ALA A 27 7.58 -8.23 -0.65
C ALA A 27 6.85 -8.71 -1.92
N HIS A 28 7.40 -8.45 -3.11
CA HIS A 28 6.84 -8.97 -4.37
C HIS A 28 6.87 -10.50 -4.42
N TYR A 29 7.97 -11.13 -3.99
CA TYR A 29 8.02 -12.58 -3.87
C TYR A 29 6.86 -13.10 -3.02
N TRP A 30 6.70 -12.57 -1.80
CA TRP A 30 5.63 -13.01 -0.90
C TRP A 30 4.23 -12.71 -1.40
N ALA A 31 4.01 -11.54 -2.00
CA ALA A 31 2.71 -11.19 -2.56
C ALA A 31 2.26 -12.21 -3.61
N ARG A 32 3.17 -12.63 -4.48
CA ARG A 32 2.87 -13.63 -5.50
C ARG A 32 2.57 -15.00 -4.92
N GLU A 33 3.39 -15.48 -4.00
CA GLU A 33 3.16 -16.79 -3.37
C GLU A 33 1.82 -16.83 -2.65
N LEU A 34 1.45 -15.75 -1.95
CA LEU A 34 0.17 -15.65 -1.26
C LEU A 34 -1.01 -15.48 -2.24
N GLN A 35 -0.84 -14.74 -3.33
CA GLN A 35 -1.83 -14.65 -4.41
C GLN A 35 -2.04 -16.00 -5.11
N ALA A 36 -1.00 -16.81 -5.27
CA ALA A 36 -1.09 -18.16 -5.83
C ALA A 36 -1.90 -19.11 -4.93
N LEU A 37 -1.93 -18.87 -3.62
CA LEU A 37 -2.83 -19.54 -2.67
C LEU A 37 -4.26 -18.95 -2.66
N GLY A 38 -4.52 -17.92 -3.46
CA GLY A 38 -5.83 -17.30 -3.62
C GLY A 38 -6.08 -16.07 -2.74
N HIS A 39 -5.11 -15.62 -1.94
CA HIS A 39 -5.28 -14.44 -1.08
C HIS A 39 -5.23 -13.13 -1.88
N GLU A 40 -6.01 -12.13 -1.45
CA GLU A 40 -5.84 -10.76 -1.94
C GLU A 40 -4.68 -10.11 -1.18
N VAL A 41 -3.63 -9.65 -1.88
CA VAL A 41 -2.46 -9.05 -1.23
C VAL A 41 -2.30 -7.59 -1.61
N ARG A 42 -2.11 -6.73 -0.61
CA ARG A 42 -1.79 -5.30 -0.80
C ARG A 42 -0.45 -4.97 -0.18
N LEU A 43 0.46 -4.45 -1.02
CA LEU A 43 1.76 -3.95 -0.57
C LEU A 43 1.65 -2.48 -0.15
N ILE A 44 2.22 -2.16 1.01
CA ILE A 44 2.10 -0.84 1.64
C ILE A 44 3.50 -0.23 1.77
N PRO A 45 3.79 0.92 1.14
CA PRO A 45 5.06 1.63 1.30
C PRO A 45 5.30 1.97 2.78
N PRO A 46 6.55 1.86 3.28
CA PRO A 46 6.84 2.16 4.69
C PRO A 46 6.51 3.59 5.10
N GLN A 47 6.59 4.55 4.17
CA GLN A 47 6.19 5.94 4.40
C GLN A 47 4.71 6.09 4.76
N CYS A 48 3.88 5.13 4.33
CA CYS A 48 2.46 5.08 4.65
C CYS A 48 2.17 4.20 5.87
N VAL A 49 3.13 3.38 6.31
CA VAL A 49 3.05 2.64 7.58
C VAL A 49 3.54 3.51 8.74
N GLN A 50 4.58 4.32 8.51
CA GLN A 50 5.27 5.15 9.49
C GLN A 50 4.33 6.04 10.34
N PRO A 51 3.28 6.68 9.81
CA PRO A 51 2.35 7.47 10.62
C PRO A 51 1.60 6.66 11.68
N PHE A 52 1.44 5.36 11.44
CA PHE A 52 0.69 4.41 12.27
C PHE A 52 1.57 3.64 13.26
N VAL A 53 2.90 3.75 13.15
CA VAL A 53 3.82 3.14 14.12
C VAL A 53 3.79 3.98 15.41
N LYS A 54 3.21 3.41 16.47
CA LYS A 54 3.32 3.98 17.82
C LYS A 54 4.79 3.87 18.26
N THR A 55 5.33 4.95 18.79
CA THR A 55 6.73 5.27 19.19
C THR A 55 7.75 4.16 19.53
N ASN A 56 7.36 2.91 19.80
CA ASN A 56 8.25 1.79 20.11
C ASN A 56 8.24 0.72 19.01
N LYS A 57 9.41 0.30 18.53
CA LYS A 57 9.56 -0.68 17.44
C LYS A 57 9.57 -2.11 17.96
N TYR A 58 8.48 -2.84 17.74
CA TYR A 58 8.40 -4.29 17.95
C TYR A 58 7.40 -4.89 16.94
N ASP A 59 7.55 -6.18 16.62
CA ASP A 59 6.83 -6.82 15.51
C ASP A 59 5.30 -6.66 15.57
N ALA A 60 4.71 -6.66 16.77
CA ALA A 60 3.27 -6.48 16.92
C ALA A 60 2.81 -5.03 16.68
N ALA A 61 3.63 -4.03 17.01
CA ALA A 61 3.35 -2.63 16.64
C ALA A 61 3.45 -2.42 15.12
N ASP A 62 4.44 -3.05 14.47
CA ASP A 62 4.58 -2.99 13.01
C ASP A 62 3.39 -3.69 12.32
N ALA A 63 2.96 -4.86 12.82
CA ALA A 63 1.78 -5.56 12.32
C ALA A 63 0.48 -4.75 12.51
N GLU A 64 0.30 -4.09 13.66
CA GLU A 64 -0.83 -3.18 13.91
C GLU A 64 -0.82 -2.01 12.93
N ALA A 65 0.35 -1.39 12.73
CA ALA A 65 0.52 -0.26 11.80
C ALA A 65 0.23 -0.66 10.35
N ILE A 66 0.73 -1.81 9.91
CA ILE A 66 0.46 -2.37 8.57
C ILE A 66 -1.04 -2.65 8.42
N SER A 67 -1.68 -3.28 9.40
CA SER A 67 -3.11 -3.58 9.38
C SER A 67 -3.94 -2.30 9.23
N LYS A 68 -3.63 -1.27 10.01
CA LYS A 68 -4.30 0.04 9.93
C LYS A 68 -4.08 0.71 8.58
N ALA A 69 -2.83 0.77 8.12
CA ALA A 69 -2.51 1.33 6.81
C ALA A 69 -3.20 0.55 5.68
N SER A 70 -3.40 -0.76 5.84
CA SER A 70 -4.03 -1.61 4.82
C SER A 70 -5.54 -1.38 4.68
N ALA A 71 -6.19 -1.00 5.78
CA ALA A 71 -7.62 -0.70 5.85
C ALA A 71 -7.95 0.70 5.29
N VAL A 72 -6.97 1.61 5.25
CA VAL A 72 -7.13 2.92 4.65
C VAL A 72 -7.08 2.79 3.12
N VAL A 73 -8.14 3.25 2.45
CA VAL A 73 -8.21 3.30 0.99
C VAL A 73 -7.27 4.43 0.51
N MET A 74 -6.26 4.11 -0.31
CA MET A 74 -5.24 5.06 -0.76
C MET A 74 -5.22 5.21 -2.30
N ASN A 75 -4.78 6.37 -2.78
CA ASN A 75 -4.76 6.74 -4.20
C ASN A 75 -3.66 6.05 -5.04
N GLU A 76 -3.67 6.27 -6.35
CA GLU A 76 -2.69 5.72 -7.30
C GLU A 76 -1.24 6.13 -6.96
N THR A 77 -1.03 7.34 -6.44
CA THR A 77 0.26 7.80 -5.91
C THR A 77 0.80 6.88 -4.81
N HIS A 78 -0.06 6.33 -3.95
CA HIS A 78 0.35 5.36 -2.93
C HIS A 78 0.82 4.04 -3.56
N LEU A 79 0.07 3.50 -4.52
CA LEU A 79 0.44 2.29 -5.23
C LEU A 79 1.80 2.47 -5.91
N MET A 80 1.97 3.57 -6.63
CA MET A 80 3.24 3.94 -7.26
C MET A 80 4.35 4.13 -6.23
N ASN A 81 4.00 4.62 -5.04
CA ASN A 81 4.97 4.74 -3.96
C ASN A 81 5.46 3.38 -3.45
N ALA A 82 4.56 2.41 -3.34
CA ALA A 82 4.90 1.06 -2.90
C ALA A 82 5.81 0.40 -3.92
N ILE A 83 5.43 0.50 -5.20
CA ILE A 83 6.11 -0.13 -6.33
C ILE A 83 7.57 0.32 -6.41
N CYS A 84 7.87 1.63 -6.45
CA CYS A 84 9.28 2.01 -6.55
C CYS A 84 10.04 1.84 -5.23
N TYR A 85 9.38 1.98 -4.07
CA TYR A 85 10.05 1.69 -2.80
C TYR A 85 10.60 0.26 -2.82
N VAL A 86 9.77 -0.72 -3.17
CA VAL A 86 10.24 -2.12 -3.26
C VAL A 86 11.29 -2.29 -4.35
N SER A 87 11.08 -1.66 -5.51
CA SER A 87 11.97 -1.79 -6.67
C SER A 87 13.38 -1.28 -6.38
N ILE A 88 13.50 -0.17 -5.65
CA ILE A 88 14.78 0.48 -5.32
C ILE A 88 15.39 -0.07 -4.02
N ASN A 89 14.61 -0.82 -3.21
CA ASN A 89 15.09 -1.34 -1.93
C ASN A 89 16.38 -2.18 -2.03
N PRO A 90 16.57 -3.08 -3.02
CA PRO A 90 17.83 -3.82 -3.17
C PRO A 90 19.05 -2.91 -3.37
N VAL A 91 18.88 -1.79 -4.08
CA VAL A 91 19.92 -0.77 -4.28
C VAL A 91 20.21 -0.03 -2.97
N ARG A 92 19.17 0.41 -2.27
CA ARG A 92 19.31 1.10 -0.96
C ARG A 92 19.93 0.22 0.11
N ALA A 93 19.70 -1.09 0.03
CA ALA A 93 20.30 -2.08 0.92
C ALA A 93 21.74 -2.47 0.51
N GLY A 94 22.28 -1.92 -0.58
CA GLY A 94 23.62 -2.23 -1.06
C GLY A 94 23.79 -3.63 -1.65
N LEU A 95 22.70 -4.32 -1.98
CA LEU A 95 22.73 -5.69 -2.51
C LEU A 95 23.07 -5.74 -4.00
N VAL A 96 22.65 -4.71 -4.75
CA VAL A 96 22.88 -4.56 -6.18
C VAL A 96 23.08 -3.09 -6.53
N SER A 97 23.82 -2.80 -7.60
CA SER A 97 24.03 -1.42 -8.05
C SER A 97 22.83 -0.83 -8.80
N ARG A 98 22.00 -1.67 -9.41
CA ARG A 98 20.80 -1.25 -10.15
C ARG A 98 19.60 -2.12 -9.78
N ALA A 99 18.40 -1.53 -9.81
CA ALA A 99 17.17 -2.20 -9.40
C ALA A 99 16.86 -3.46 -10.24
N GLN A 100 17.17 -3.42 -11.54
CA GLN A 100 16.95 -4.53 -12.47
C GLN A 100 17.87 -5.74 -12.23
N ASP A 101 18.96 -5.57 -11.49
CA ASP A 101 19.90 -6.66 -11.21
C ASP A 101 19.41 -7.56 -10.07
N TRP A 102 18.34 -7.15 -9.35
CA TRP A 102 17.73 -7.97 -8.31
C TRP A 102 16.78 -9.02 -8.90
N PRO A 103 17.09 -10.32 -8.81
CA PRO A 103 16.33 -11.35 -9.52
C PRO A 103 14.93 -11.60 -8.96
N TRP A 104 14.67 -11.15 -7.73
CA TRP A 104 13.43 -11.39 -7.00
C TRP A 104 12.40 -10.25 -7.09
N SER A 105 12.68 -9.20 -7.88
CA SER A 105 11.73 -8.13 -8.16
C SER A 105 11.12 -8.28 -9.56
N GLY A 106 9.96 -7.66 -9.77
CA GLY A 106 9.34 -7.53 -11.08
C GLY A 106 9.97 -6.45 -11.97
N VAL A 107 11.05 -5.78 -11.52
CA VAL A 107 11.62 -4.60 -12.20
C VAL A 107 12.02 -4.92 -13.65
N ARG A 108 12.59 -6.10 -13.89
CA ARG A 108 12.98 -6.53 -15.24
C ARG A 108 11.78 -6.66 -16.18
N ALA A 109 10.70 -7.28 -15.71
CA ALA A 109 9.46 -7.42 -16.48
C ALA A 109 8.87 -6.05 -16.83
N HIS A 110 8.80 -5.15 -15.85
CA HIS A 110 8.26 -3.80 -16.05
C HIS A 110 9.11 -2.96 -17.02
N LEU A 111 10.44 -3.00 -16.91
CA LEU A 111 11.33 -2.32 -17.85
C LEU A 111 11.24 -2.90 -19.28
N ALA A 112 11.04 -4.22 -19.39
CA ALA A 112 10.85 -4.89 -20.68
C ALA A 112 9.43 -4.72 -21.25
N SER A 113 8.49 -4.15 -20.49
CA SER A 113 7.07 -4.08 -20.82
C SER A 113 6.48 -5.44 -21.25
N PHE A 114 6.95 -6.52 -20.62
CA PHE A 114 6.58 -7.88 -20.97
C PHE A 114 6.31 -8.69 -19.70
N ASP A 115 5.17 -9.38 -19.69
CA ASP A 115 4.83 -10.30 -18.60
C ASP A 115 5.85 -11.43 -18.56
N ASP A 116 6.44 -11.69 -17.39
CA ASP A 116 7.23 -12.91 -17.19
C ASP A 116 6.41 -13.97 -16.46
N ARG A 117 7.00 -15.17 -16.23
CA ARG A 117 6.31 -16.26 -15.51
C ARG A 117 5.81 -15.84 -14.12
N LEU A 118 6.31 -14.74 -13.57
CA LEU A 118 6.11 -14.32 -12.20
C LEU A 118 5.55 -12.89 -12.09
N THR A 119 5.33 -12.14 -13.18
CA THR A 119 5.03 -10.71 -13.10
C THR A 119 4.13 -10.32 -14.26
N SER A 120 2.90 -9.88 -13.97
CA SER A 120 2.09 -9.19 -14.96
C SER A 120 2.35 -7.69 -14.88
N VAL A 121 2.69 -7.07 -16.01
CA VAL A 121 3.14 -5.68 -16.09
C VAL A 121 1.98 -4.72 -16.33
N GLN A 122 0.88 -5.18 -16.94
CA GLN A 122 -0.25 -4.35 -17.33
C GLN A 122 -0.88 -3.55 -16.17
N PRO A 123 -1.11 -4.12 -14.97
CA PRO A 123 -1.68 -3.37 -13.85
C PRO A 123 -0.86 -2.15 -13.42
N VAL A 124 0.45 -2.15 -13.69
CA VAL A 124 1.36 -1.06 -13.31
C VAL A 124 1.64 -0.13 -14.50
N LEU A 125 1.75 -0.67 -15.71
CA LEU A 125 2.00 0.12 -16.92
C LEU A 125 0.77 0.91 -17.36
N TYR A 126 -0.45 0.42 -17.08
CA TYR A 126 -1.70 1.12 -17.44
C TYR A 126 -1.80 2.53 -16.83
N GLY A 127 -1.28 2.73 -15.62
CA GLY A 127 -1.28 4.03 -14.94
C GLY A 127 -0.10 4.94 -15.30
N THR A 128 0.93 4.42 -15.98
CA THR A 128 2.26 5.06 -15.94
C THR A 128 2.95 5.24 -17.28
N GLY A 129 2.75 4.33 -18.24
CA GLY A 129 3.35 4.40 -19.58
C GLY A 129 4.86 4.22 -19.68
N ASP A 130 5.63 4.58 -18.65
CA ASP A 130 7.10 4.48 -18.59
C ASP A 130 7.58 4.16 -17.17
N PHE A 131 7.87 2.89 -16.90
CA PHE A 131 8.34 2.44 -15.58
C PHE A 131 9.72 2.99 -15.20
N ALA A 132 10.60 3.23 -16.17
CA ALA A 132 11.96 3.71 -15.90
C ALA A 132 11.92 5.14 -15.35
N ALA A 133 11.11 6.01 -15.95
CA ALA A 133 10.93 7.38 -15.49
C ALA A 133 10.46 7.48 -14.03
N ILE A 134 9.72 6.48 -13.53
CA ILE A 134 9.18 6.47 -12.16
C ILE A 134 10.22 5.99 -11.15
N LEU A 135 11.15 5.11 -11.57
CA LEU A 135 12.25 4.70 -10.70
C LEU A 135 13.19 5.89 -10.42
N ASP A 136 13.36 6.78 -11.40
CA ASP A 136 14.24 7.95 -11.30
C ASP A 136 13.58 9.17 -10.63
N GLN A 137 12.27 9.14 -10.38
CA GLN A 137 11.56 10.26 -9.79
C GLN A 137 11.92 10.46 -8.29
N PRO A 138 12.35 11.68 -7.89
CA PRO A 138 12.58 12.00 -6.50
C PRO A 138 11.26 11.99 -5.72
N ARG A 139 11.29 11.33 -4.56
CA ARG A 139 10.10 11.13 -3.71
C ARG A 139 10.14 12.07 -2.52
N ALA A 140 9.17 12.97 -2.46
CA ALA A 140 8.93 13.79 -1.27
C ALA A 140 8.51 12.89 -0.10
N ALA A 141 8.91 13.27 1.13
CA ALA A 141 8.33 12.66 2.32
C ALA A 141 6.82 12.96 2.33
N ALA A 142 5.99 11.92 2.39
CA ALA A 142 4.54 12.10 2.47
C ALA A 142 4.18 12.89 3.75
N SER A 143 3.24 13.83 3.65
CA SER A 143 2.66 14.45 4.85
C SER A 143 1.87 13.39 5.62
N HIS A 144 2.16 13.23 6.91
CA HIS A 144 1.54 12.20 7.75
C HIS A 144 0.16 12.61 8.29
N GLU A 145 -0.21 13.90 8.19
CA GLU A 145 -1.42 14.46 8.78
C GLU A 145 -2.73 13.88 8.18
N PRO A 146 -2.86 13.70 6.85
CA PRO A 146 -4.04 13.06 6.28
C PRO A 146 -4.19 11.59 6.71
N MET A 147 -3.07 10.87 6.83
CA MET A 147 -3.03 9.46 7.22
C MET A 147 -3.45 9.26 8.68
N ARG A 148 -3.00 10.14 9.60
CA ARG A 148 -3.45 10.12 11.01
C ARG A 148 -4.94 10.44 11.16
N ARG A 149 -5.46 11.40 10.37
CA ARG A 149 -6.92 11.68 10.40
C ARG A 149 -7.74 10.48 9.91
N ALA A 150 -7.30 9.84 8.84
CA ALA A 150 -7.96 8.64 8.32
C ALA A 150 -7.93 7.46 9.31
N GLU A 151 -6.94 7.36 10.21
CA GLU A 151 -6.96 6.38 11.30
C GLU A 151 -8.20 6.53 12.20
N VAL A 152 -8.55 7.78 12.51
CA VAL A 152 -9.65 8.10 13.43
C VAL A 152 -11.01 7.94 12.75
N THR A 153 -11.09 8.26 11.46
CA THR A 153 -12.36 8.27 10.72
C THR A 153 -12.61 7.03 9.87
N GLY A 154 -11.58 6.21 9.61
CA GLY A 154 -11.62 5.14 8.61
C GLY A 154 -11.77 5.63 7.17
N GLY A 155 -11.56 6.93 6.93
CA GLY A 155 -11.81 7.58 5.64
C GLY A 155 -10.72 7.30 4.59
N PRO A 156 -11.03 7.42 3.30
CA PRO A 156 -10.04 7.34 2.23
C PRO A 156 -9.02 8.48 2.30
N VAL A 157 -7.79 8.22 1.84
CA VAL A 157 -6.69 9.19 1.74
C VAL A 157 -6.32 9.38 0.27
N GLY A 158 -6.40 10.62 -0.21
CA GLY A 158 -6.01 11.02 -1.56
C GLY A 158 -6.18 12.51 -1.78
N ASP A 159 -5.86 12.96 -3.00
CA ASP A 159 -6.22 14.29 -3.49
C ASP A 159 -7.74 14.42 -3.71
N CYS A 160 -8.23 15.65 -3.89
CA CYS A 160 -9.67 15.91 -4.06
C CYS A 160 -10.22 15.20 -5.30
N GLU A 161 -9.46 15.13 -6.39
CA GLU A 161 -9.88 14.47 -7.63
C GLU A 161 -10.12 12.97 -7.43
N TYR A 162 -9.21 12.28 -6.73
CA TYR A 162 -9.37 10.89 -6.35
C TYR A 162 -10.58 10.67 -5.44
N LEU A 163 -10.79 11.54 -4.45
CA LEU A 163 -11.94 11.45 -3.55
C LEU A 163 -13.25 11.65 -4.30
N ASP A 164 -13.33 12.62 -5.19
CA ASP A 164 -14.52 12.90 -6.00
C ASP A 164 -14.84 11.73 -6.95
N GLN A 165 -13.82 11.14 -7.59
CA GLN A 165 -13.96 9.94 -8.41
C GLN A 165 -14.43 8.73 -7.58
N LEU A 166 -13.92 8.59 -6.35
CA LEU A 166 -14.30 7.51 -5.44
C LEU A 166 -15.74 7.69 -4.94
N GLU A 167 -16.15 8.91 -4.62
CA GLU A 167 -17.53 9.26 -4.28
C GLU A 167 -18.49 8.95 -5.43
N ALA A 168 -18.13 9.33 -6.66
CA ALA A 168 -18.92 9.08 -7.86
C ALA A 168 -19.08 7.57 -8.13
N ARG A 169 -18.02 6.78 -7.94
CA ARG A 169 -18.06 5.31 -8.12
C ARG A 169 -18.87 4.61 -7.03
N LEU A 170 -18.81 5.09 -5.79
CA LEU A 170 -19.48 4.46 -4.66
C LEU A 170 -20.91 4.98 -4.44
N GLY A 171 -21.28 6.09 -5.08
CA GLY A 171 -22.56 6.76 -4.87
C GLY A 171 -22.74 7.25 -3.42
N ARG A 172 -21.64 7.54 -2.72
CA ARG A 172 -21.59 7.90 -1.30
C ARG A 172 -20.65 9.07 -1.10
N GLN A 173 -21.04 10.00 -0.23
CA GLN A 173 -20.14 11.08 0.21
C GLN A 173 -19.10 10.53 1.18
N LEU A 174 -17.83 10.76 0.88
CA LEU A 174 -16.65 10.31 1.62
C LEU A 174 -15.94 11.49 2.28
N GLN A 175 -16.14 12.72 1.78
CA GLN A 175 -15.63 13.93 2.39
C GLN A 175 -16.43 14.32 3.65
N PRO A 176 -15.75 14.67 4.75
CA PRO A 176 -16.43 15.09 5.98
C PRO A 176 -17.19 16.40 5.77
N GLN A 177 -18.51 16.39 5.91
CA GLN A 177 -19.29 17.62 5.98
C GLN A 177 -18.97 18.41 7.25
N ARG A 178 -19.05 19.74 7.17
CA ARG A 178 -19.05 20.60 8.36
C ARG A 178 -20.18 20.11 9.28
N ARG A 179 -19.84 19.66 10.50
CA ARG A 179 -20.82 19.27 11.52
C ARG A 179 -21.87 20.39 11.65
N GLY A 180 -23.12 20.08 11.32
CA GLY A 180 -24.23 21.02 11.49
C GLY A 180 -24.30 21.50 12.94
N ARG A 181 -24.47 22.80 13.14
CA ARG A 181 -24.70 23.39 14.46
C ARG A 181 -25.94 22.73 15.07
N LYS A 182 -25.80 22.12 16.25
CA LYS A 182 -26.90 21.50 17.00
C LYS A 182 -28.00 22.56 17.16
N GLN A 183 -29.19 22.35 16.60
CA GLN A 183 -30.33 23.21 16.93
C GLN A 183 -30.74 22.88 18.37
N MET A 184 -30.67 23.88 19.24
CA MET A 184 -31.31 23.80 20.54
C MET A 184 -32.81 23.82 20.29
N SER A 185 -33.51 22.74 20.64
CA SER A 185 -34.95 22.76 20.81
C SER A 185 -35.30 23.77 21.91
N PRO A 186 -36.30 24.63 21.73
CA PRO A 186 -36.74 25.54 22.79
C PRO A 186 -37.26 24.73 23.97
N ASP A 187 -36.87 25.14 25.18
CA ASP A 187 -37.40 24.58 26.43
C ASP A 187 -38.92 24.71 26.41
N VAL A 188 -39.59 23.57 26.65
CA VAL A 188 -41.03 23.52 26.86
C VAL A 188 -41.25 23.67 28.36
N ASP A 189 -41.77 24.84 28.76
CA ASP A 189 -42.32 25.10 30.09
C ASP A 189 -43.56 24.24 30.37
#